data_AF-A0A844MHG6-F1
#
_entry.id   AF-A0A844MHG6-F1
#
_cell.length_a   1.000
_cell.length_b   1.000
_cell.length_c   1.000
_cell.angle_alpha   90.00
_cell.angle_beta   90.00
_cell.angle_gamma   90.00
#
_symmetry.space_group_name_H-M   'P 1'
#
loop_
_entity.id
_entity.type
_entity.pdbx_description
1 polymer ?
#
loop_
_entity_poly.entity_id
_entity_poly.type
_entity_poly.pdbx_seq_one_letter_code
_entity_poly.pdbx_strand_id
1 'polypeptide(L)'
;MDKPILEKDDIKYELGISIPWYVAVYYHPIAQGNYSYAIAIHNILERNPFPIADFDSCLFGCYSTALQALNAAVEEAKKRASDSGKNIK
;
A
#
# COMPACT_ATOMS: atom_id res chain seq x y z
N MET A 1 4.78 -3.56 13.59
CA MET A 1 3.64 -2.73 13.18
C MET A 1 2.45 -3.09 14.05
N ASP A 2 1.74 -2.08 14.56
CA ASP A 2 0.45 -2.28 15.22
C ASP A 2 -0.56 -2.96 14.27
N LYS A 3 -1.67 -3.43 14.82
CA LYS A 3 -2.75 -4.02 14.01
C LYS A 3 -3.29 -2.97 13.02
N PRO A 4 -3.49 -3.32 11.73
CA PRO A 4 -4.07 -2.40 10.78
C PRO A 4 -5.51 -2.00 11.17
N ILE A 5 -5.84 -0.74 10.87
CA ILE A 5 -7.15 -0.14 11.13
C ILE A 5 -8.15 -0.61 10.07
N LEU A 6 -7.71 -0.63 8.82
CA LEU A 6 -8.41 -1.18 7.66
C LEU A 6 -7.39 -1.93 6.81
N GLU A 7 -7.85 -2.96 6.13
CA GLU A 7 -7.01 -3.72 5.21
C GLU A 7 -7.85 -4.24 4.05
N LYS A 8 -7.16 -4.54 2.95
CA LYS A 8 -7.77 -5.19 1.78
C LYS A 8 -6.71 -5.94 0.99
N ASP A 9 -7.04 -7.15 0.58
CA ASP A 9 -6.30 -7.93 -0.39
C ASP A 9 -7.14 -8.18 -1.65
N ASP A 10 -6.45 -8.43 -2.75
CA ASP A 10 -7.04 -8.94 -3.99
C ASP A 10 -5.95 -9.55 -4.87
N ILE A 11 -6.36 -10.18 -5.96
CA ILE A 11 -5.46 -10.70 -6.99
C ILE A 11 -5.77 -10.01 -8.30
N LYS A 12 -4.75 -9.35 -8.87
CA LYS A 12 -4.83 -8.85 -10.23
C LYS A 12 -4.39 -9.94 -11.20
N TYR A 13 -5.23 -10.21 -12.20
CA TYR A 13 -4.89 -11.12 -13.30
C TYR A 13 -4.57 -10.30 -14.55
N GLU A 14 -3.34 -10.37 -15.04
CA GLU A 14 -2.90 -9.65 -16.24
C GLU A 14 -1.95 -10.54 -17.06
N LEU A 15 -2.22 -10.69 -18.36
CA LEU A 15 -1.40 -11.48 -19.28
C LEU A 15 -1.11 -12.93 -18.83
N GLY A 16 -2.06 -13.56 -18.13
CA GLY A 16 -1.91 -14.93 -17.61
C GLY A 16 -1.11 -15.03 -16.31
N ILE A 17 -0.72 -13.89 -15.72
CA ILE A 17 0.00 -13.83 -14.45
C ILE A 17 -0.96 -13.37 -13.35
N SER A 18 -0.93 -14.07 -12.22
CA SER A 18 -1.62 -13.67 -10.99
C SER A 18 -0.68 -12.84 -10.12
N ILE A 19 -1.04 -11.58 -9.89
CA ILE A 19 -0.28 -10.62 -9.09
C ILE A 19 -1.11 -10.30 -7.84
N PRO A 20 -0.89 -11.04 -6.72
CA PRO A 20 -1.55 -10.74 -5.47
C PRO A 20 -1.04 -9.40 -4.94
N TRP A 21 -1.95 -8.63 -4.36
CA TRP A 21 -1.62 -7.41 -3.64
C TRP A 21 -2.40 -7.32 -2.34
N TYR A 22 -1.80 -6.64 -1.37
CA TYR A 22 -2.38 -6.37 -0.07
C TYR A 22 -2.12 -4.92 0.29
N VAL A 23 -3.09 -4.28 0.94
CA VAL A 23 -2.94 -2.95 1.50
C VAL A 23 -3.44 -2.92 2.93
N ALA A 24 -2.78 -2.12 3.74
CA ALA A 24 -3.09 -1.94 5.15
C ALA A 24 -3.04 -0.46 5.52
N VAL A 25 -3.97 -0.01 6.35
CA VAL A 25 -4.07 1.37 6.83
C VAL A 25 -3.69 1.42 8.30
N TYR A 26 -2.85 2.39 8.65
CA TYR A 26 -2.36 2.64 10.00
C TYR A 26 -2.54 4.11 10.37
N TYR A 27 -2.42 4.42 11.66
CA TYR A 27 -2.29 5.80 12.09
C TYR A 27 -1.00 6.39 11.53
N HIS A 28 -1.06 7.63 11.08
CA HIS A 28 0.11 8.32 10.60
C HIS A 28 1.06 8.60 11.79
N PRO A 29 2.36 8.25 11.70
CA PRO A 29 3.27 8.29 12.85
C PRO A 29 3.55 9.70 13.37
N ILE A 30 3.54 10.71 12.49
CA ILE A 30 3.82 12.12 12.84
C ILE A 30 2.54 12.97 12.97
N ALA A 31 1.66 12.93 11.97
CA ALA A 31 0.44 13.72 11.94
C ALA A 31 -0.69 13.03 12.72
N GLN A 32 -0.84 13.40 13.99
CA GLN A 32 -1.88 12.84 14.86
C GLN A 32 -3.28 13.03 14.27
N GLY A 33 -4.09 11.97 14.31
CA GLY A 33 -5.44 11.96 13.74
C GLY A 33 -5.50 11.69 12.22
N ASN A 34 -4.35 11.66 11.55
CA ASN A 34 -4.25 11.25 10.15
C ASN A 34 -3.88 9.77 10.03
N TYR A 35 -4.00 9.28 8.79
CA TYR A 35 -3.82 7.89 8.42
C TYR A 35 -2.82 7.78 7.28
N SER A 36 -2.03 6.72 7.29
CA SER A 36 -1.12 6.31 6.22
C SER A 36 -1.46 4.89 5.80
N TYR A 37 -0.95 4.45 4.65
CA TYR A 37 -1.11 3.07 4.21
C TYR A 37 0.21 2.41 3.88
N ALA A 38 0.27 1.08 3.97
CA ALA A 38 1.31 0.23 3.41
C ALA A 38 0.75 -0.58 2.25
N ILE A 39 1.62 -0.95 1.31
CA ILE A 39 1.27 -1.79 0.15
C ILE A 39 2.24 -2.97 0.12
N ALA A 40 1.73 -4.16 -0.17
CA ALA A 40 2.53 -5.30 -0.58
C ALA A 40 2.07 -5.81 -1.95
N ILE A 41 3.01 -6.08 -2.85
CA ILE A 41 2.78 -6.65 -4.19
C ILE A 41 3.59 -7.95 -4.27
N HIS A 42 3.00 -9.05 -4.76
CA HIS A 42 3.65 -10.38 -4.73
C HIS A 42 4.13 -10.80 -3.32
N ASN A 43 3.40 -10.40 -2.27
CA ASN A 43 3.79 -10.56 -0.87
C ASN A 43 5.10 -9.85 -0.47
N ILE A 44 5.60 -8.92 -1.30
CA ILE A 44 6.75 -8.09 -1.00
C ILE A 44 6.23 -6.72 -0.55
N LEU A 45 6.60 -6.33 0.67
CA LEU A 45 6.26 -5.03 1.24
C LEU A 45 6.99 -3.92 0.49
N GLU A 46 6.23 -2.98 -0.06
CA GLU A 46 6.75 -1.88 -0.84
C GLU A 46 7.41 -0.83 0.06
N ARG A 47 8.62 -0.41 -0.32
CA ARG A 47 9.32 0.66 0.38
C ARG A 47 8.91 2.01 -0.18
N ASN A 48 8.59 2.94 0.71
CA ASN A 48 8.41 4.34 0.40
C ASN A 48 9.79 4.96 0.10
N PRO A 49 10.00 5.50 -1.12
CA PRO A 49 11.27 6.15 -1.49
C PRO A 49 11.53 7.45 -0.71
N PHE A 50 10.48 8.03 -0.11
CA PHE A 50 10.55 9.23 0.73
C PHE A 50 9.97 8.89 2.11
N PRO A 51 10.71 8.13 2.94
CA PRO A 51 10.22 7.68 4.22
C PRO A 51 9.92 8.88 5.12
N ILE A 52 8.76 8.82 5.78
CA ILE A 52 8.22 9.92 6.58
C ILE A 52 8.92 9.99 7.96
N ALA A 53 9.60 8.92 8.37
CA ALA A 53 10.50 8.85 9.53
C ALA A 53 11.39 7.58 9.42
N ASP A 54 12.40 7.44 10.29
CA ASP A 54 13.20 6.21 10.43
C ASP A 54 12.38 4.97 10.86
N PHE A 55 11.15 5.17 11.34
CA PHE A 55 10.39 4.13 12.04
C PHE A 55 9.53 3.21 11.17
N ASP A 56 9.19 3.57 9.93
CA ASP A 56 8.53 2.64 9.01
C ASP A 56 8.65 3.12 7.56
N SER A 57 9.71 2.66 6.88
CA SER A 57 10.01 2.99 5.49
C SER A 57 8.99 2.47 4.47
N CYS A 58 7.82 2.00 4.91
CA CYS A 58 6.82 1.33 4.09
C CYS A 58 5.46 2.03 4.14
N LEU A 59 5.31 3.08 4.96
CA LEU A 59 4.09 3.89 5.04
C LEU A 59 4.10 5.01 4.01
N PHE A 60 2.98 5.16 3.31
CA PHE A 60 2.74 6.14 2.27
C PHE A 60 1.57 7.05 2.63
N GLY A 61 1.69 8.30 2.20
CA GLY A 61 0.63 9.30 2.27
C GLY A 61 0.22 9.73 3.67
N CYS A 62 -0.65 10.74 3.72
CA CYS A 62 -1.19 11.32 4.94
C CYS A 62 -2.61 11.79 4.64
N TYR A 63 -3.59 11.09 5.20
CA TYR A 63 -5.01 11.25 4.90
C TYR A 63 -5.80 11.56 6.15
N SER A 64 -6.83 12.39 6.04
CA SER A 64 -7.68 12.75 7.17
C SER A 64 -8.60 11.61 7.64
N THR A 65 -8.81 10.59 6.81
CA THR A 65 -9.67 9.44 7.15
C THR A 65 -9.06 8.12 6.70
N ALA A 66 -9.34 7.06 7.46
CA ALA A 66 -8.89 5.71 7.14
C ALA A 66 -9.43 5.22 5.78
N LEU A 67 -10.67 5.60 5.42
CA LEU A 67 -11.27 5.22 4.14
C LEU A 67 -10.59 5.91 2.94
N GLN A 68 -10.21 7.18 3.07
CA GLN A 68 -9.42 7.85 2.03
C GLN A 68 -8.05 7.19 1.84
N ALA A 69 -7.38 6.86 2.94
CA ALA A 69 -6.11 6.13 2.89
C ALA A 69 -6.29 4.77 2.19
N LEU A 70 -7.34 4.02 2.54
CA LEU A 70 -7.63 2.72 1.93
C LEU A 70 -7.90 2.83 0.42
N ASN A 71 -8.74 3.78 0.00
CA ASN A 71 -9.05 3.97 -1.42
C ASN A 71 -7.80 4.33 -2.23
N ALA A 72 -6.99 5.25 -1.71
CA ALA A 72 -5.72 5.62 -2.34
C ALA A 72 -4.75 4.43 -2.42
N ALA A 73 -4.66 3.63 -1.35
CA ALA A 73 -3.83 2.43 -1.32
C ALA A 73 -4.25 1.41 -2.38
N VAL A 74 -5.56 1.16 -2.53
CA VAL A 74 -6.11 0.23 -3.53
C VAL A 74 -5.83 0.70 -4.95
N GLU A 75 -5.99 1.99 -5.25
CA GLU A 75 -5.67 2.55 -6.56
C GLU A 75 -4.18 2.37 -6.89
N GLU A 76 -3.31 2.71 -5.94
CA GLU A 76 -1.86 2.59 -6.10
C GLU A 76 -1.41 1.12 -6.23
N ALA A 77 -1.98 0.21 -5.42
CA ALA A 77 -1.69 -1.23 -5.50
C ALA A 77 -2.08 -1.81 -6.86
N LYS A 78 -3.26 -1.45 -7.39
CA LYS A 78 -3.71 -1.87 -8.73
C LYS A 78 -2.79 -1.36 -9.83
N LYS A 79 -2.28 -0.12 -9.69
CA LYS A 79 -1.33 0.48 -10.64
C LYS A 79 0.00 -0.26 -10.62
N ARG A 80 0.60 -0.46 -9.43
CA ARG A 80 1.88 -1.17 -9.26
C ARG A 80 1.81 -2.63 -9.69
N ALA A 81 0.70 -3.30 -9.41
CA ALA A 81 0.46 -4.66 -9.90
C ALA A 81 0.45 -4.69 -11.44
N SER A 82 -0.13 -3.69 -12.11
CA SER A 82 -0.05 -3.60 -13.59
C SER A 82 1.38 -3.38 -14.10
N ASP A 83 2.13 -2.49 -13.45
CA ASP A 83 3.48 -2.16 -13.91
C ASP A 83 4.46 -3.33 -13.67
N SER A 84 4.22 -4.14 -12.63
CA SER A 84 4.96 -5.38 -12.38
C SER A 84 4.76 -6.41 -13.50
N GLY A 85 3.56 -6.51 -14.07
CA GLY A 85 3.26 -7.40 -15.20
C GLY A 85 3.95 -6.98 -16.52
N LYS A 86 4.34 -5.72 -16.67
CA LYS A 86 4.97 -5.19 -17.90
C LYS A 86 6.48 -5.41 -17.97
N ASN A 87 7.15 -5.61 -16.83
CA ASN A 87 8.60 -5.82 -16.75
C ASN A 87 9.05 -7.26 -17.04
N ILE A 88 8.14 -8.12 -17.50
CA ILE A 88 8.43 -9.49 -17.93
C ILE A 88 8.44 -9.49 -19.47
N LYS A 89 9.50 -8.93 -20.07
CA LYS A 89 9.82 -9.05 -21.50
C LYS A 89 11.32 -9.24 -21.69
#